data_AF-A0A3D2KEL9-F1
#
_entry.id   AF-A0A3D2KEL9-F1
#
_cell.length_a   1.000
_cell.length_b   1.000
_cell.length_c   1.000
_cell.angle_alpha   90.00
_cell.angle_beta   90.00
_cell.angle_gamma   90.00
#
_symmetry.space_group_name_H-M   'P 1'
#
loop_
_entity.id
_entity.type
_entity.pdbx_description
1 polymer ?
#
loop_
_entity_poly.entity_id
_entity_poly.type
_entity_poly.pdbx_seq_one_letter_code
_entity_poly.pdbx_strand_id
1 'polypeptide(L)'
;MKTLYLHIGTPKTGTTSIQSFCTENRAVLNKYGFDYPKFPYEYPRTNPERNGLFLSMYSFKEDGTRDYKREAEIVEEAFDQIRETFATCDNVIVSDESIWNRGIREDVPIWERVAD
;
A
#
# COMPACT_ATOMS: atom_id res chain seq x y z
N MET A 1 -18.97 -0.89 9.76
CA MET A 1 -18.19 -2.06 9.27
C MET A 1 -16.88 -1.51 8.75
N LYS A 2 -15.73 -2.05 9.16
CA LYS A 2 -14.43 -1.58 8.67
C LYS A 2 -14.10 -2.29 7.37
N THR A 3 -13.71 -1.54 6.33
CA THR A 3 -13.46 -2.07 4.99
C THR A 3 -12.14 -1.55 4.43
N LEU A 4 -11.24 -2.46 4.10
CA LEU A 4 -10.01 -2.16 3.36
C LEU A 4 -10.26 -2.42 1.87
N TYR A 5 -10.22 -1.37 1.06
CA TYR A 5 -10.31 -1.43 -0.40
C TYR A 5 -8.91 -1.56 -0.97
N LEU A 6 -8.56 -2.73 -1.48
CA LEU A 6 -7.33 -2.95 -2.21
C LEU A 6 -7.56 -2.75 -3.71
N HIS A 7 -7.09 -1.63 -4.24
CA HIS A 7 -7.06 -1.36 -5.67
C HIS A 7 -5.76 -1.89 -6.28
N ILE A 8 -5.90 -2.89 -7.16
CA ILE A 8 -4.80 -3.50 -7.91
C ILE A 8 -4.95 -3.10 -9.37
N GLY A 9 -4.19 -2.09 -9.78
CA GLY A 9 -4.12 -1.68 -11.17
C GLY A 9 -3.11 -2.50 -11.96
N THR A 10 -3.31 -2.66 -13.27
CA THR A 10 -2.24 -3.13 -14.16
C THR A 10 -1.57 -1.93 -14.85
N PRO A 11 -0.30 -2.02 -15.26
CA PRO A 11 0.37 -0.92 -15.94
C PRO A 11 -0.45 -0.40 -17.12
N LYS A 12 -0.55 0.93 -17.23
CA LYS A 12 -1.28 1.64 -18.30
C LYS A 12 -2.81 1.53 -18.25
N THR A 13 -3.40 1.29 -17.08
CA THR A 13 -4.87 1.28 -16.87
C THR A 13 -5.41 2.50 -16.11
N GLY A 14 -4.64 3.59 -16.03
CA GLY A 14 -5.07 4.81 -15.33
C GLY A 14 -4.91 4.76 -13.80
N THR A 15 -4.17 3.79 -13.28
CA THR A 15 -3.85 3.65 -11.84
C THR A 15 -3.25 4.91 -11.25
N THR A 16 -2.32 5.57 -11.97
CA THR A 16 -1.76 6.85 -11.55
C THR A 16 -2.83 7.92 -11.37
N SER A 17 -3.81 8.00 -12.27
CA SER A 17 -4.91 8.97 -12.17
C SER A 17 -5.76 8.73 -10.91
N ILE A 18 -6.01 7.47 -10.55
CA ILE A 18 -6.70 7.12 -9.29
C ILE A 18 -5.86 7.52 -8.08
N GLN A 19 -4.56 7.22 -8.09
CA GLN A 19 -3.65 7.52 -6.98
C GLN A 19 -3.50 9.02 -6.75
N SER A 20 -3.33 9.81 -7.80
CA SER A 20 -3.26 11.27 -7.72
C SER A 20 -4.61 11.84 -7.26
N PHE A 21 -5.72 11.37 -7.83
CA PHE A 21 -7.05 11.79 -7.39
C PHE A 21 -7.26 11.55 -5.89
N CYS A 22 -6.97 10.35 -5.40
CA CYS A 22 -7.13 10.02 -3.98
C CYS A 22 -6.20 10.83 -3.08
N THR A 23 -4.96 11.08 -3.52
CA THR A 23 -3.98 11.87 -2.76
C THR A 23 -4.39 13.34 -2.66
N GLU A 24 -4.73 13.96 -3.79
CA GLU A 24 -5.12 15.37 -3.88
C GLU A 24 -6.46 15.65 -3.17
N ASN A 25 -7.39 14.69 -3.22
CA ASN A 25 -8.74 14.83 -2.67
C ASN A 25 -8.92 14.16 -1.31
N ARG A 26 -7.83 13.77 -0.61
CA ARG A 26 -7.92 13.04 0.66
C ARG A 26 -8.80 13.72 1.71
N ALA A 27 -8.74 15.05 1.82
CA ALA A 27 -9.58 15.82 2.75
C ALA A 27 -11.07 15.78 2.37
N VAL A 28 -11.39 15.69 1.08
CA VAL A 28 -12.76 15.51 0.58
C VAL A 28 -13.21 14.07 0.84
N LEU A 29 -12.40 13.07 0.50
CA LEU A 29 -12.67 11.66 0.77
C LEU A 29 -13.00 11.41 2.24
N ASN A 30 -12.25 12.02 3.16
CA ASN A 30 -12.46 11.90 4.60
C ASN A 30 -13.86 12.36 5.01
N LYS A 31 -14.40 13.43 4.40
CA LYS A 31 -15.77 13.91 4.65
C LYS A 31 -16.84 12.90 4.20
N TYR A 32 -16.51 12.04 3.24
CA TYR A 32 -17.38 10.96 2.75
C TYR A 32 -17.08 9.61 3.43
N GLY A 33 -16.25 9.59 4.47
CA GLY A 33 -15.93 8.38 5.23
C GLY A 33 -14.92 7.45 4.54
N PHE A 34 -14.06 8.00 3.67
CA PHE A 34 -12.94 7.29 3.05
C PHE A 34 -11.60 7.93 3.41
N ASP A 35 -10.58 7.12 3.69
CA ASP A 35 -9.20 7.59 3.80
C ASP A 35 -8.31 6.93 2.76
N TYR A 36 -7.33 7.70 2.30
CA TYR A 36 -6.20 7.26 1.49
C TYR A 36 -4.92 7.58 2.28
N PRO A 37 -4.50 6.67 3.17
CA PRO A 37 -3.43 6.94 4.12
C PRO A 37 -2.10 7.15 3.40
N LYS A 38 -1.25 7.99 4.01
CA LYS A 38 0.15 8.16 3.61
C LYS A 38 1.01 7.38 4.58
N PHE A 39 1.87 6.52 4.05
CA PHE A 39 2.82 5.76 4.85
C PHE A 39 4.20 6.44 4.81
N PRO A 40 5.01 6.31 5.87
CA PRO A 40 6.34 6.95 5.97
C PRO A 40 7.42 6.16 5.21
N TYR A 41 7.07 5.49 4.11
CA TYR A 41 8.00 4.67 3.33
C TYR A 41 8.24 5.32 1.98
N GLU A 42 9.50 5.59 1.69
CA GLU A 42 9.94 6.06 0.38
C GLU A 42 10.61 4.92 -0.38
N TYR A 43 10.21 4.75 -1.63
CA TYR A 43 10.76 3.74 -2.50
C TYR A 43 11.39 4.41 -3.73
N PRO A 44 12.70 4.22 -3.97
CA PRO A 44 13.39 4.88 -5.07
C PRO A 44 12.71 4.63 -6.41
N ARG A 45 12.60 5.69 -7.24
CA ARG A 45 12.08 5.63 -8.62
C ARG A 45 10.61 5.14 -8.71
N THR A 46 9.83 5.32 -7.66
CA THR A 46 8.39 5.03 -7.66
C THR A 46 7.57 6.31 -7.50
N ASN A 47 6.29 6.27 -7.87
CA ASN A 47 5.36 7.34 -7.56
C ASN A 47 5.08 7.35 -6.04
N PRO A 48 5.36 8.44 -5.30
CA PRO A 48 5.11 8.52 -3.86
C PRO A 48 3.62 8.43 -3.48
N GLU A 49 2.71 8.59 -4.44
CA GLU A 49 1.27 8.45 -4.22
C GLU A 49 0.81 6.99 -4.15
N ARG A 50 1.69 6.02 -4.43
CA ARG A 50 1.41 4.59 -4.33
C ARG A 50 1.48 4.14 -2.87
N ASN A 51 0.35 4.14 -2.18
CA ASN A 51 0.32 3.79 -0.76
C ASN A 51 0.31 2.27 -0.50
N GLY A 52 0.19 1.41 -1.52
CA GLY A 52 0.24 -0.05 -1.36
C GLY A 52 1.60 -0.71 -1.63
N LEU A 53 2.66 0.07 -1.88
CA LEU A 53 4.00 -0.46 -2.20
C LEU A 53 4.58 -1.38 -1.11
N PHE A 54 4.23 -1.12 0.15
CA PHE A 54 4.70 -1.89 1.32
C PHE A 54 4.40 -3.39 1.21
N LEU A 55 3.35 -3.78 0.48
CA LEU A 55 3.00 -5.18 0.29
C LEU A 55 3.98 -5.92 -0.62
N SER A 56 4.66 -5.22 -1.54
CA SER A 56 5.31 -5.83 -2.71
C SER A 56 6.77 -5.47 -2.92
N MET A 57 7.27 -4.44 -2.22
CA MET A 57 8.62 -3.94 -2.43
C MET A 57 9.66 -4.73 -1.65
N TYR A 58 10.85 -4.86 -2.27
CA TYR A 58 12.01 -5.44 -1.62
C TYR A 58 12.73 -4.44 -0.74
N SER A 59 13.26 -4.93 0.38
CA SER A 59 14.26 -4.22 1.17
C SER A 59 15.62 -4.87 0.96
N PHE A 60 16.69 -4.07 1.05
CA PHE A 60 18.06 -4.54 0.87
C PHE A 60 18.93 -4.04 2.02
N LYS A 61 19.84 -4.89 2.49
CA LYS A 61 20.89 -4.52 3.43
C LYS A 61 22.00 -3.76 2.70
N GLU A 62 22.94 -3.20 3.45
CA GLU A 62 24.11 -2.50 2.89
C GLU A 62 24.96 -3.39 1.97
N ASP A 63 24.99 -4.70 2.24
CA ASP A 63 25.72 -5.69 1.42
C ASP A 63 24.98 -6.09 0.12
N GLY A 64 23.81 -5.50 -0.14
CA GLY A 64 22.99 -5.78 -1.32
C GLY A 64 22.15 -7.06 -1.23
N THR A 65 22.21 -7.79 -0.11
CA THR A 65 21.32 -8.95 0.11
C THR A 65 19.92 -8.49 0.50
N ARG A 66 18.90 -9.27 0.09
CA ARG A 66 17.50 -8.98 0.41
C ARG A 66 17.25 -9.08 1.92
N ASP A 67 16.56 -8.08 2.45
CA ASP A 67 16.21 -7.98 3.87
C ASP A 67 14.75 -8.36 4.13
N TYR A 68 14.51 -9.67 4.22
CA TYR A 68 13.18 -10.21 4.53
C TYR A 68 12.64 -9.76 5.88
N LYS A 69 13.53 -9.51 6.86
CA LYS A 69 13.11 -9.05 8.19
C LYS A 69 12.57 -7.63 8.10
N ARG A 70 13.29 -6.73 7.42
CA ARG A 70 12.82 -5.36 7.21
C ARG A 70 11.54 -5.30 6.40
N GLU A 71 11.39 -6.16 5.40
CA GLU A 71 10.13 -6.28 4.64
C GLU A 71 8.95 -6.66 5.55
N ALA A 72 9.13 -7.62 6.45
CA ALA A 72 8.08 -8.02 7.40
C ALA A 72 7.75 -6.91 8.40
N GLU A 73 8.76 -6.21 8.93
CA GLU A 73 8.59 -5.07 9.83
C GLU A 73 7.78 -3.94 9.16
N ILE A 74 8.11 -3.57 7.91
CA ILE A 74 7.39 -2.55 7.15
C ILE A 74 5.92 -2.94 6.94
N VAL A 75 5.64 -4.21 6.68
CA VAL A 75 4.27 -4.69 6.48
C VAL A 75 3.47 -4.58 7.77
N GLU A 76 4.02 -5.03 8.90
CA GLU A 76 3.38 -4.90 10.21
C GLU A 76 3.12 -3.43 10.57
N GLU A 77 4.14 -2.58 10.46
CA GLU A 77 4.03 -1.14 10.74
C GLU A 77 2.97 -0.46 9.85
N ALA A 78 2.82 -0.89 8.58
CA ALA A 78 1.79 -0.37 7.68
C ALA A 78 0.39 -0.85 8.07
N PHE A 79 0.23 -2.12 8.48
CA PHE A 79 -1.05 -2.64 8.96
C PHE A 79 -1.47 -2.01 10.29
N ASP A 80 -0.53 -1.72 11.19
CA ASP A 80 -0.79 -0.95 12.40
C ASP A 80 -1.34 0.44 12.07
N GLN A 81 -0.72 1.15 11.12
CA GLN A 81 -1.24 2.44 10.64
C GLN A 81 -2.63 2.32 10.00
N ILE A 82 -2.93 1.22 9.29
CA ILE A 82 -4.27 0.97 8.75
C ILE A 82 -5.28 0.75 9.90
N ARG A 83 -4.92 -0.04 10.92
CA ARG A 83 -5.74 -0.28 12.12
C ARG A 83 -6.01 1.03 12.87
N GLU A 84 -5.00 1.89 13.01
CA GLU A 84 -5.14 3.24 13.58
C GLU A 84 -6.06 4.14 12.73
N THR A 85 -5.91 4.10 11.40
CA THR A 85 -6.79 4.83 10.48
C THR A 85 -8.25 4.38 10.63
N PHE A 86 -8.48 3.09 10.89
CA PHE A 86 -9.82 2.60 11.19
C PHE A 86 -10.41 3.14 12.50
N ALA A 87 -9.65 3.77 13.39
CA ALA A 87 -10.23 4.44 14.55
C ALA A 87 -11.07 5.68 14.18
N THR A 88 -10.75 6.33 13.06
CA THR A 88 -11.37 7.58 12.60
C THR A 88 -12.14 7.44 11.29
N CYS A 89 -11.89 6.39 10.52
CA CYS A 89 -12.50 6.13 9.23
C CYS A 89 -13.04 4.69 9.14
N ASP A 90 -14.11 4.47 8.37
CA ASP A 90 -14.66 3.13 8.12
C ASP A 90 -14.11 2.49 6.84
N ASN A 91 -13.67 3.31 5.88
CA ASN A 91 -13.24 2.85 4.57
C ASN A 91 -11.80 3.32 4.30
N VAL A 92 -10.87 2.40 4.16
CA VAL A 92 -9.46 2.71 3.85
C VAL A 92 -9.15 2.21 2.46
N ILE A 93 -8.53 3.04 1.63
CA ILE A 93 -8.14 2.71 0.25
C ILE A 93 -6.63 2.54 0.18
N VAL A 94 -6.19 1.37 -0.29
CA VAL A 94 -4.79 1.07 -0.62
C VAL A 94 -4.70 0.76 -2.10
N SER A 95 -3.77 1.41 -2.81
CA SER A 95 -3.64 1.34 -4.27
C SER A 95 -2.20 1.09 -4.70
N ASP A 96 -2.00 0.05 -5.50
CA ASP A 96 -0.69 -0.24 -6.08
C ASP A 96 -0.77 -1.10 -7.35
N GLU A 97 0.10 -0.80 -8.33
CA GLU A 97 0.15 -1.53 -9.61
C GLU A 97 1.12 -2.72 -9.61
N SER A 98 2.13 -2.73 -8.74
CA SER A 98 3.08 -3.85 -8.68
C SER A 98 2.48 -5.10 -8.04
N ILE A 99 1.44 -4.95 -7.22
CA ILE A 99 0.70 -6.09 -6.64
C ILE A 99 0.18 -7.03 -7.74
N TRP A 100 -0.22 -6.53 -8.90
CA TRP A 100 -0.65 -7.37 -10.02
C TRP A 100 0.42 -8.39 -10.43
N ASN A 101 1.64 -7.93 -10.71
CA ASN A 101 2.73 -8.80 -11.17
C ASN A 101 3.34 -9.58 -9.99
N ARG A 102 3.44 -8.95 -8.82
CA ARG A 102 4.07 -9.53 -7.63
C ARG A 102 3.20 -10.56 -6.93
N GLY A 103 1.89 -10.36 -6.90
CA GLY A 103 0.96 -11.31 -6.29
C GLY A 103 0.87 -12.63 -7.06
N ILE A 104 1.27 -12.66 -8.33
CA ILE A 104 1.35 -13.91 -9.11
C ILE A 104 2.68 -14.64 -8.85
N ARG A 105 3.70 -13.95 -8.30
CA ARG A 105 5.01 -14.54 -8.02
C ARG A 105 5.05 -15.05 -6.59
N GLU A 106 5.71 -16.18 -6.39
CA GLU A 106 5.94 -16.77 -5.07
C GLU A 106 7.09 -16.08 -4.29
N ASP A 107 7.72 -15.05 -4.88
CA ASP A 107 8.86 -14.34 -4.28
C ASP A 107 8.47 -13.34 -3.19
N VAL A 108 7.18 -12.99 -3.09
CA VAL A 108 6.61 -12.15 -2.03
C VAL A 108 5.25 -12.72 -1.60
N PRO A 109 5.05 -13.06 -0.32
CA PRO A 109 3.80 -13.67 0.16
C PRO A 109 2.70 -12.61 0.39
N ILE A 110 2.32 -11.87 -0.67
CA ILE A 110 1.35 -10.77 -0.59
C ILE A 110 0.00 -11.24 -0.03
N TRP A 111 -0.50 -12.37 -0.51
CA TRP A 111 -1.84 -12.85 -0.14
C TRP A 111 -1.90 -13.37 1.29
N GLU A 112 -0.79 -13.91 1.81
CA GLU A 112 -0.69 -14.28 3.23
C GLU A 112 -0.74 -13.02 4.10
N ARG A 113 -0.02 -11.95 3.70
CA ARG A 113 0.00 -10.67 4.43
C ARG A 113 -1.36 -9.96 4.52
N VAL A 114 -2.26 -10.18 3.56
CA VAL A 114 -3.57 -9.51 3.48
C VAL A 114 -4.70 -10.37 4.08
N ALA A 115 -4.45 -11.66 4.31
CA ALA A 115 -5.45 -12.59 4.82
C ALA A 115 -5.62 -12.53 6.36
N ASP A 116 -4.66 -11.93 7.07
CA ASP A 116 -4.65 -11.74 8.52
C ASP A 116 -5.27 -10.40 8.96
#